data_AF-A0A970AKS2-F1
#
_entry.id   AF-A0A970AKS2-F1
#
_cell.length_a   1.000
_cell.length_b   1.000
_cell.length_c   1.000
_cell.angle_alpha   90.00
_cell.angle_beta   90.00
_cell.angle_gamma   90.00
#
_symmetry.space_group_name_H-M   'P 1'
#
loop_
_entity.id
_entity.type
_entity.pdbx_description
1 polymer ?
#
loop_
_entity_poly.entity_id
_entity_poly.type
_entity_poly.pdbx_seq_one_letter_code
_entity_poly.pdbx_strand_id
1 'polypeptide(L)'
;MKFVERVTDLEEDYRDRALGSWLNQIMPSWVHPNHISILRLVLLSVAILLFFYRRPLMHQVWILVAAALTDALDGPIARARNLQSRIGAYLDHGIDWALGAWAGILALVNGLLSLGLIANLVAPQAVLTVLDRIRASRIAGRQGKDRALTIAMGAANFRPTAFARIQFVAVLLGFLLLLYSKSGGSPFFRSLGLFCLYLEIALAWFLVVEGLYRLVGNEPEGR
;
A
#
# COMPACT_ATOMS: atom_id res chain seq x y z
N MET A 1 -18.58 -7.47 7.45
CA MET A 1 -18.48 -7.54 5.98
C MET A 1 -19.13 -6.35 5.28
N LYS A 2 -20.46 -6.17 5.37
CA LYS A 2 -21.21 -5.18 4.57
C LYS A 2 -20.76 -3.71 4.63
N PHE A 3 -20.19 -3.23 5.74
CA PHE A 3 -19.77 -1.83 5.85
C PHE A 3 -18.42 -1.56 5.16
N VAL A 4 -17.39 -2.34 5.44
CA VAL A 4 -16.06 -2.19 4.84
C VAL A 4 -16.11 -2.43 3.33
N GLU A 5 -16.84 -3.45 2.88
CA GLU A 5 -17.05 -3.70 1.45
C GLU A 5 -17.80 -2.54 0.80
N ARG A 6 -18.89 -2.05 1.41
CA ARG A 6 -19.63 -0.89 0.89
C ARG A 6 -18.78 0.38 0.83
N VAL A 7 -17.94 0.64 1.82
CA VAL A 7 -16.99 1.78 1.80
C VAL A 7 -15.96 1.59 0.69
N THR A 8 -15.47 0.38 0.49
CA THR A 8 -14.51 0.03 -0.57
C THR A 8 -15.15 0.21 -1.95
N ASP A 9 -16.36 -0.27 -2.16
CA ASP A 9 -17.09 -0.13 -3.41
C ASP A 9 -17.44 1.34 -3.70
N LEU A 10 -17.86 2.12 -2.69
CA LEU A 10 -18.15 3.55 -2.84
C LEU A 10 -16.90 4.38 -3.16
N GLU A 11 -15.76 4.07 -2.56
CA GLU A 11 -14.47 4.71 -2.87
C GLU A 11 -14.07 4.42 -4.32
N GLU A 12 -14.19 3.17 -4.76
CA GLU A 12 -13.90 2.75 -6.14
C GLU A 12 -14.82 3.47 -7.14
N ASP A 13 -16.13 3.49 -6.87
CA ASP A 13 -17.14 4.15 -7.70
C ASP A 13 -16.94 5.67 -7.80
N TYR A 14 -16.53 6.33 -6.72
CA TYR A 14 -16.23 7.76 -6.73
C TYR A 14 -14.99 8.06 -7.55
N ARG A 15 -13.92 7.28 -7.34
CA ARG A 15 -12.65 7.43 -8.06
C ARG A 15 -12.81 7.14 -9.55
N ASP A 16 -13.57 6.12 -9.91
CA ASP A 16 -13.84 5.75 -11.30
C ASP A 16 -14.73 6.79 -11.99
N ARG A 17 -15.69 7.41 -11.28
CA ARG A 17 -16.44 8.55 -11.80
C ARG A 17 -15.58 9.80 -11.98
N ALA A 18 -14.69 10.09 -11.03
CA ALA A 18 -13.82 11.27 -11.08
C ALA A 18 -12.73 11.15 -12.16
N LEU A 19 -12.14 9.96 -12.32
CA LEU A 19 -10.98 9.75 -13.18
C LEU A 19 -11.30 9.04 -14.50
N GLY A 20 -12.36 8.21 -14.57
CA GLY A 20 -12.61 7.33 -15.71
C GLY A 20 -12.95 8.07 -17.01
N SER A 21 -13.72 9.15 -16.94
CA SER A 21 -14.06 9.95 -18.13
C SER A 21 -12.85 10.74 -18.65
N TRP A 22 -12.03 11.28 -17.74
CA TRP A 22 -10.85 12.08 -18.09
C TRP A 22 -9.68 11.22 -18.58
N LEU A 23 -9.42 10.08 -17.94
CA LEU A 23 -8.33 9.18 -18.31
C LEU A 23 -8.55 8.52 -19.67
N ASN A 24 -9.78 8.14 -20.01
CA ASN A 24 -10.09 7.57 -21.32
C ASN A 24 -9.97 8.58 -22.47
N GLN A 25 -10.11 9.88 -22.20
CA GLN A 25 -9.94 10.94 -23.21
C GLN A 25 -8.46 11.28 -23.46
N ILE A 26 -7.59 11.12 -22.46
CA ILE A 26 -6.18 11.51 -22.55
C ILE A 26 -5.26 10.33 -22.84
N MET A 27 -5.55 9.14 -22.29
CA MET A 27 -4.68 7.99 -22.42
C MET A 27 -4.95 7.27 -23.75
N PRO A 28 -3.94 7.16 -24.63
CA PRO A 28 -4.09 6.43 -25.89
C PRO A 28 -4.52 4.97 -25.66
N SER A 29 -5.22 4.40 -26.64
CA SER A 29 -5.72 3.01 -26.59
C SER A 29 -4.60 1.97 -26.47
N TRP A 30 -3.36 2.30 -26.85
CA TRP A 30 -2.19 1.41 -26.76
C TRP A 30 -1.52 1.34 -25.38
N VAL A 31 -1.89 2.20 -24.43
CA VAL A 31 -1.30 2.17 -23.08
C VAL A 31 -1.98 1.09 -22.22
N HIS A 32 -1.29 -0.02 -21.99
CA HIS A 32 -1.77 -1.07 -21.08
C HIS A 32 -1.46 -0.74 -19.61
N PRO A 33 -2.32 -1.16 -18.65
CA PRO A 33 -2.01 -1.05 -17.22
C PRO A 33 -0.64 -1.63 -16.85
N ASN A 34 -0.27 -2.76 -17.46
CA ASN A 34 1.05 -3.38 -17.27
C ASN A 34 2.22 -2.44 -17.63
N HIS A 35 2.05 -1.55 -18.62
CA HIS A 35 3.10 -0.57 -18.95
C HIS A 35 3.30 0.45 -17.83
N ILE A 36 2.22 0.79 -17.10
CA ILE A 36 2.27 1.73 -15.98
C ILE A 36 2.96 1.07 -14.78
N SER A 37 2.63 -0.19 -14.47
CA SER A 37 3.31 -0.94 -13.41
C SER A 37 4.80 -1.15 -13.74
N ILE A 38 5.15 -1.45 -14.99
CA ILE A 38 6.57 -1.51 -15.44
C ILE A 38 7.25 -0.15 -15.28
N LEU A 39 6.59 0.94 -15.69
CA LEU A 39 7.13 2.29 -15.51
C LEU A 39 7.39 2.59 -14.03
N ARG A 40 6.49 2.20 -13.12
CA ARG A 40 6.67 2.34 -11.67
C ARG A 40 7.92 1.60 -11.19
N LEU A 41 8.11 0.36 -11.64
CA LEU A 41 9.30 -0.43 -11.31
C LEU A 41 10.58 0.23 -11.84
N VAL A 42 10.56 0.78 -13.05
CA VAL A 42 11.71 1.53 -13.59
C VAL A 42 11.98 2.78 -12.75
N LEU A 43 10.95 3.56 -12.40
CA LEU A 43 11.11 4.75 -11.56
C LEU A 43 11.67 4.41 -10.19
N LEU A 44 11.16 3.36 -9.53
CA LEU A 44 11.71 2.86 -8.27
C LEU A 44 13.18 2.47 -8.41
N SER A 45 13.53 1.75 -9.47
CA SER A 45 14.91 1.36 -9.77
C SER A 45 15.81 2.58 -9.97
N VAL A 46 15.33 3.60 -10.68
CA VAL A 46 16.04 4.87 -10.86
C VAL A 46 16.25 5.58 -9.52
N ALA A 47 15.25 5.66 -8.65
CA ALA A 47 15.39 6.25 -7.33
C ALA A 47 16.48 5.56 -6.49
N ILE A 48 16.54 4.22 -6.57
CA ILE A 48 17.58 3.40 -5.91
C ILE A 48 18.96 3.70 -6.50
N LEU A 49 19.09 3.76 -7.82
CA LEU A 49 20.35 4.10 -8.47
C LEU A 49 20.82 5.50 -8.10
N LEU A 50 19.92 6.49 -8.06
CA LEU A 50 20.24 7.85 -7.64
C LEU A 50 20.81 7.90 -6.22
N PHE A 51 20.31 7.05 -5.31
CA PHE A 51 20.88 6.90 -3.98
C PHE A 51 22.31 6.35 -4.03
N PHE A 52 22.57 5.27 -4.76
CA PHE A 52 23.91 4.68 -4.88
C PHE A 52 24.92 5.61 -5.55
N TYR A 53 24.49 6.40 -6.54
CA TYR A 53 25.30 7.45 -7.17
C TYR A 53 25.41 8.74 -6.34
N ARG A 54 24.93 8.74 -5.09
CA ARG A 54 24.98 9.89 -4.17
C ARG A 54 24.38 11.17 -4.76
N ARG A 55 23.34 11.03 -5.58
CA ARG A 55 22.62 12.18 -6.14
C ARG A 55 21.78 12.86 -5.06
N PRO A 56 21.51 14.18 -5.19
CA PRO A 56 20.82 14.93 -4.15
C PRO A 56 19.46 14.32 -3.80
N LEU A 57 19.12 14.33 -2.50
CA LEU A 57 17.90 13.70 -1.98
C LEU A 57 16.63 14.14 -2.72
N MET A 58 16.54 15.43 -3.09
CA MET A 58 15.41 15.95 -3.88
C MET A 58 15.16 15.19 -5.17
N HIS A 59 16.21 14.79 -5.90
CA HIS A 59 16.03 14.03 -7.14
C HIS A 59 15.40 12.67 -6.86
N GLN A 60 15.84 12.00 -5.79
CA GLN A 60 15.27 10.72 -5.36
C GLN A 60 13.80 10.89 -4.95
N VAL A 61 13.47 11.94 -4.19
CA VAL A 61 12.11 12.26 -3.77
C VAL A 61 11.18 12.51 -4.96
N TRP A 62 11.60 13.32 -5.93
CA TRP A 62 10.78 13.61 -7.11
C TRP A 62 10.49 12.35 -7.95
N ILE A 63 11.48 11.46 -8.09
CA ILE A 63 11.26 10.18 -8.78
C ILE A 63 10.30 9.28 -8.00
N LEU A 64 10.38 9.26 -6.67
CA LEU A 64 9.44 8.48 -5.84
C LEU A 64 8.03 9.07 -5.85
N VAL A 65 7.89 10.39 -5.90
CA VAL A 65 6.59 11.05 -6.11
C VAL A 65 6.02 10.66 -7.48
N ALA A 66 6.83 10.69 -8.54
CA ALA A 66 6.41 10.23 -9.85
C ALA A 66 5.96 8.75 -9.82
N ALA A 67 6.71 7.88 -9.15
CA ALA A 67 6.34 6.47 -8.99
C ALA A 67 5.01 6.30 -8.23
N ALA A 68 4.83 7.01 -7.11
CA ALA A 68 3.59 6.99 -6.34
C ALA A 68 2.38 7.50 -7.15
N LEU A 69 2.57 8.49 -8.02
CA LEU A 69 1.50 8.97 -8.89
C LEU A 69 1.11 7.95 -9.95
N THR A 70 2.04 7.12 -10.44
CA THR A 70 1.70 6.04 -11.39
C THR A 70 0.80 4.95 -10.78
N ASP A 71 0.84 4.76 -9.46
CA ASP A 71 -0.05 3.85 -8.71
C ASP A 71 -1.48 4.37 -8.60
N ALA A 72 -1.66 5.67 -8.38
CA ALA A 72 -3.00 6.25 -8.35
C ALA A 72 -3.73 6.12 -9.71
N LEU A 73 -2.99 5.91 -10.80
CA LEU A 73 -3.50 5.94 -12.18
C LEU A 73 -3.78 4.56 -12.78
N ASP A 74 -3.09 3.50 -12.38
CA ASP A 74 -3.19 2.21 -13.06
C ASP A 74 -4.49 1.44 -12.74
N GLY A 75 -4.97 1.51 -11.51
CA GLY A 75 -6.20 0.86 -11.05
C GLY A 75 -7.44 1.35 -11.81
N PRO A 76 -7.68 2.68 -11.90
CA PRO A 76 -8.77 3.23 -12.72
C PRO A 76 -8.68 2.83 -14.20
N ILE A 77 -7.47 2.78 -14.78
CA ILE A 77 -7.27 2.41 -16.19
C ILE A 77 -7.54 0.92 -16.42
N ALA A 78 -7.09 0.06 -15.52
CA ALA A 78 -7.33 -1.38 -15.58
C ALA A 78 -8.84 -1.71 -15.51
N ARG A 79 -9.58 -0.99 -14.66
CA ARG A 79 -11.05 -1.13 -14.54
C ARG A 79 -11.77 -0.56 -15.76
N ALA A 80 -11.42 0.66 -16.19
CA ALA A 80 -12.04 1.32 -17.34
C ALA A 80 -11.89 0.52 -18.65
N ARG A 81 -10.82 -0.27 -18.78
CA ARG A 81 -10.54 -1.07 -19.97
C ARG A 81 -10.88 -2.57 -19.81
N ASN A 82 -11.38 -3.02 -18.66
CA ASN A 82 -11.59 -4.43 -18.33
C ASN A 82 -10.33 -5.31 -18.53
N LEU A 83 -9.13 -4.75 -18.31
CA LEU A 83 -7.83 -5.40 -18.54
C LEU A 83 -7.20 -5.93 -17.23
N GLN A 84 -8.03 -6.36 -16.29
CA GLN A 84 -7.56 -6.90 -15.02
C GLN A 84 -7.00 -8.31 -15.22
N SER A 85 -5.70 -8.51 -14.96
CA SER A 85 -5.08 -9.83 -14.97
C SER A 85 -4.60 -10.19 -13.57
N ARG A 86 -4.72 -11.49 -13.19
CA ARG A 86 -4.24 -11.96 -11.88
C ARG A 86 -2.75 -11.68 -11.74
N ILE A 87 -1.93 -12.07 -12.71
CA ILE A 87 -0.46 -11.88 -12.68
C ILE A 87 -0.09 -10.41 -12.55
N GLY A 88 -0.77 -9.52 -13.27
CA GLY A 88 -0.57 -8.07 -13.15
C GLY A 88 -0.85 -7.57 -11.74
N ALA A 89 -1.97 -7.97 -11.13
CA ALA A 89 -2.31 -7.57 -9.76
C ALA A 89 -1.29 -8.04 -8.70
N TYR A 90 -0.71 -9.23 -8.87
CA TYR A 90 0.37 -9.69 -7.98
C TYR A 90 1.64 -8.86 -8.11
N LEU A 91 2.04 -8.57 -9.34
CA LEU A 91 3.23 -7.78 -9.62
C LEU A 91 3.07 -6.36 -9.06
N ASP A 92 1.89 -5.77 -9.26
CA ASP A 92 1.52 -4.46 -8.78
C ASP A 92 1.64 -4.35 -7.25
N HIS A 93 1.02 -5.29 -6.53
CA HIS A 93 1.12 -5.37 -5.07
C HIS A 93 2.58 -5.49 -4.57
N GLY A 94 3.40 -6.25 -5.28
CA GLY A 94 4.83 -6.37 -4.97
C GLY A 94 5.61 -5.07 -5.19
N ILE A 95 5.31 -4.34 -6.26
CA ILE A 95 5.95 -3.06 -6.57
C ILE A 95 5.53 -1.99 -5.55
N ASP A 96 4.27 -1.96 -5.13
CA ASP A 96 3.78 -1.02 -4.12
C ASP A 96 4.47 -1.22 -2.77
N TRP A 97 4.58 -2.47 -2.35
CA TRP A 97 5.31 -2.81 -1.14
C TRP A 97 6.78 -2.38 -1.23
N ALA A 98 7.42 -2.62 -2.38
CA ALA A 98 8.80 -2.19 -2.61
C ALA A 98 8.96 -0.66 -2.61
N LEU A 99 8.00 0.09 -3.15
CA LEU A 99 7.99 1.55 -3.14
C LEU A 99 7.90 2.11 -1.71
N GLY A 100 6.95 1.61 -0.91
CA GLY A 100 6.80 1.99 0.50
C GLY A 100 8.02 1.61 1.33
N ALA A 101 8.54 0.39 1.16
CA ALA A 101 9.73 -0.09 1.84
C ALA A 101 10.96 0.78 1.53
N TRP A 102 11.19 1.11 0.25
CA TRP A 102 12.31 1.94 -0.16
C TRP A 102 12.20 3.38 0.37
N ALA A 103 11.01 3.99 0.34
CA ALA A 103 10.78 5.30 0.93
C ALA A 103 11.08 5.30 2.44
N GLY A 104 10.68 4.25 3.16
CA GLY A 104 11.00 4.04 4.57
C GLY A 104 12.50 3.87 4.83
N ILE A 105 13.19 3.07 4.01
CA ILE A 105 14.66 2.89 4.09
C ILE A 105 15.37 4.23 3.89
N LEU A 106 14.97 5.03 2.89
CA LEU A 106 15.54 6.35 2.69
C LEU A 106 15.30 7.26 3.89
N ALA A 107 14.10 7.24 4.48
CA ALA A 107 13.80 8.03 5.67
C ALA A 107 14.66 7.61 6.87
N LEU A 108 14.89 6.31 7.03
CA LEU A 108 15.75 5.73 8.06
C LEU A 108 17.20 6.15 7.90
N VAL A 109 17.79 5.99 6.71
CA VAL A 109 19.20 6.34 6.42
C VAL A 109 19.45 7.85 6.58
N ASN A 110 18.43 8.67 6.36
CA ASN A 110 18.51 10.12 6.57
C ASN A 110 18.23 10.55 8.03
N GLY A 111 18.04 9.61 8.96
CA GLY A 111 17.83 9.88 10.38
C GLY A 111 16.51 10.59 10.69
N LEU A 112 15.48 10.41 9.86
CA LEU A 112 14.18 11.08 10.01
C LEU A 112 13.22 10.34 10.93
N LEU A 113 13.52 9.08 11.25
CA LEU A 113 12.67 8.19 12.04
C LEU A 113 13.31 7.92 13.40
N SER A 114 12.54 8.09 14.47
CA SER A 114 12.97 7.68 15.82
C SER A 114 12.76 6.18 16.01
N LEU A 115 13.51 5.55 16.93
CA LEU A 115 13.34 4.13 17.24
C LEU A 115 11.92 3.79 17.68
N GLY A 116 11.29 4.65 18.48
CA GLY A 116 9.90 4.49 18.90
C GLY A 116 8.91 4.53 17.74
N LEU A 117 9.14 5.41 16.75
CA LEU A 117 8.29 5.49 15.57
C LEU A 117 8.43 4.21 14.71
N ILE A 118 9.66 3.74 14.48
CA ILE A 118 9.92 2.51 13.72
C ILE A 118 9.26 1.30 14.41
N ALA A 119 9.44 1.17 15.72
CA ALA A 119 8.83 0.09 16.49
C ALA A 119 7.30 0.09 16.35
N ASN A 120 6.67 1.27 16.39
CA ASN A 120 5.22 1.40 16.25
C ASN A 120 4.71 1.22 14.81
N LEU A 121 5.53 1.46 13.79
CA LEU A 121 5.18 1.14 12.40
C LEU A 121 5.25 -0.37 12.15
N VAL A 122 6.23 -1.07 12.73
CA VAL A 122 6.49 -2.50 12.45
C VAL A 122 5.67 -3.43 13.35
N ALA A 123 5.56 -3.12 14.65
CA ALA A 123 4.90 -4.00 15.62
C ALA A 123 3.44 -4.37 15.26
N PRO A 124 2.54 -3.43 14.93
CA PRO A 124 1.16 -3.79 14.61
C PRO A 124 1.07 -4.66 13.35
N GLN A 125 1.91 -4.42 12.34
CA GLN A 125 1.97 -5.24 11.12
C GLN A 125 2.42 -6.68 11.44
N ALA A 126 3.41 -6.85 12.32
CA ALA A 126 3.83 -8.17 12.80
C ALA A 126 2.71 -8.89 13.58
N VAL A 127 1.95 -8.17 14.41
CA VAL A 127 0.81 -8.76 15.13
C VAL A 127 -0.30 -9.15 14.16
N LEU A 128 -0.66 -8.29 13.20
CA LEU A 128 -1.70 -8.58 12.21
C LEU A 128 -1.37 -9.82 11.37
N THR A 129 -0.13 -9.93 10.87
CA THR A 129 0.30 -11.12 10.10
C THR A 129 0.22 -12.41 10.92
N VAL A 130 0.54 -12.37 12.22
CA VAL A 130 0.38 -13.52 13.11
C VAL A 130 -1.11 -13.85 13.31
N LEU A 131 -1.96 -12.86 13.56
CA LEU A 131 -3.40 -13.04 13.74
C LEU A 131 -4.06 -13.67 12.51
N ASP A 132 -3.73 -13.17 11.32
CA ASP A 132 -4.27 -13.69 10.06
C ASP A 132 -3.80 -15.13 9.81
N ARG A 133 -2.55 -15.44 10.15
CA ARG A 133 -2.03 -16.82 10.03
C ARG A 133 -2.69 -17.79 11.01
N ILE A 134 -2.97 -17.36 12.24
CA ILE A 134 -3.74 -18.16 13.21
C ILE A 134 -5.16 -18.40 12.68
N ARG A 135 -5.84 -17.38 12.15
CA ARG A 135 -7.18 -17.52 11.57
C ARG A 135 -7.19 -18.49 10.39
N ALA A 136 -6.26 -18.31 9.46
CA ALA A 136 -6.11 -19.19 8.30
C ALA A 136 -5.92 -20.66 8.75
N SER A 137 -5.15 -20.89 9.81
CA SER A 137 -4.95 -22.25 10.36
C SER A 137 -6.22 -22.88 10.93
N ARG A 138 -7.12 -22.09 11.55
CA ARG A 138 -8.41 -22.58 12.08
C ARG A 138 -9.39 -22.96 10.95
N ILE A 139 -9.40 -22.19 9.86
CA ILE A 139 -10.27 -22.45 8.69
C ILE A 139 -9.77 -23.66 7.90
N ALA A 140 -8.44 -23.76 7.69
CA ALA A 140 -7.81 -24.87 6.95
C ALA A 140 -7.87 -26.24 7.67
N GLY A 141 -8.28 -26.27 8.95
CA GLY A 141 -8.62 -27.51 9.65
C GLY A 141 -9.74 -28.33 9.00
N ARG A 142 -10.50 -27.75 8.06
CA ARG A 142 -11.64 -28.40 7.37
C ARG A 142 -11.35 -29.01 5.99
N GLN A 143 -10.27 -28.66 5.27
CA GLN A 143 -9.99 -29.22 3.93
C GLN A 143 -8.49 -29.55 3.76
N GLY A 144 -8.17 -30.85 3.69
CA GLY A 144 -6.85 -31.40 3.96
C GLY A 144 -5.83 -31.43 2.81
N LYS A 145 -6.12 -30.92 1.60
CA LYS A 145 -5.17 -31.01 0.47
C LYS A 145 -4.73 -29.67 -0.15
N ASP A 146 -5.50 -28.60 0.02
CA ASP A 146 -5.12 -27.27 -0.50
C ASP A 146 -4.39 -26.41 0.53
N ARG A 147 -3.95 -26.96 1.67
CA ARG A 147 -3.35 -26.21 2.80
C ARG A 147 -2.26 -25.22 2.39
N ALA A 148 -1.31 -25.62 1.54
CA ALA A 148 -0.24 -24.73 1.10
C ALA A 148 -0.75 -23.68 0.10
N LEU A 149 -1.64 -24.10 -0.80
CA LEU A 149 -2.20 -23.24 -1.85
C LEU A 149 -3.20 -22.24 -1.27
N THR A 150 -4.05 -22.58 -0.30
CA THR A 150 -4.99 -21.67 0.37
C THR A 150 -4.28 -20.71 1.32
N ILE A 151 -3.17 -21.12 1.96
CA ILE A 151 -2.33 -20.22 2.77
C ILE A 151 -1.55 -19.26 1.87
N ALA A 152 -1.03 -19.73 0.73
CA ALA A 152 -0.35 -18.89 -0.25
C ALA A 152 -1.31 -17.98 -1.04
N MET A 153 -2.50 -18.48 -1.41
CA MET A 153 -3.53 -17.76 -2.18
C MET A 153 -4.46 -16.92 -1.31
N GLY A 154 -4.57 -17.21 -0.01
CA GLY A 154 -5.32 -16.40 0.95
C GLY A 154 -4.76 -14.98 1.09
N ALA A 155 -3.45 -14.81 0.90
CA ALA A 155 -2.77 -13.51 0.80
C ALA A 155 -3.00 -12.80 -0.55
N ALA A 156 -3.67 -13.46 -1.50
CA ALA A 156 -3.44 -13.26 -2.92
C ALA A 156 -4.73 -13.06 -3.73
N ASN A 157 -5.87 -13.43 -3.14
CA ASN A 157 -7.20 -12.97 -3.54
C ASN A 157 -7.63 -11.71 -2.74
N PHE A 158 -6.74 -11.08 -1.98
CA PHE A 158 -7.09 -9.86 -1.24
C PHE A 158 -7.26 -8.71 -2.23
N ARG A 159 -8.50 -8.42 -2.62
CA ARG A 159 -8.89 -7.08 -3.03
C ARG A 159 -8.47 -6.17 -1.86
N PRO A 160 -7.49 -5.26 -2.02
CA PRO A 160 -7.03 -4.46 -0.90
C PRO A 160 -8.23 -3.69 -0.38
N THR A 161 -8.55 -3.84 0.91
CA THR A 161 -9.66 -3.10 1.51
C THR A 161 -9.35 -1.60 1.43
N ALA A 162 -10.38 -0.75 1.38
CA ALA A 162 -10.16 0.70 1.42
C ALA A 162 -9.28 1.12 2.61
N PHE A 163 -9.41 0.42 3.75
CA PHE A 163 -8.55 0.63 4.91
C PHE A 163 -7.07 0.35 4.62
N ALA A 164 -6.73 -0.79 4.01
CA ALA A 164 -5.36 -1.11 3.66
C ALA A 164 -4.77 -0.09 2.67
N ARG A 165 -5.57 0.38 1.70
CA ARG A 165 -5.16 1.44 0.77
C ARG A 165 -4.91 2.77 1.49
N ILE A 166 -5.80 3.17 2.39
CA ILE A 166 -5.64 4.40 3.19
C ILE A 166 -4.37 4.32 4.05
N GLN A 167 -4.11 3.19 4.70
CA GLN A 167 -2.87 2.99 5.47
C GLN A 167 -1.63 3.09 4.58
N PHE A 168 -1.63 2.44 3.43
CA PHE A 168 -0.52 2.52 2.48
C PHE A 168 -0.28 3.95 1.98
N VAL A 169 -1.34 4.65 1.58
CA VAL A 169 -1.24 6.05 1.13
C VAL A 169 -0.74 6.93 2.27
N ALA A 170 -1.23 6.75 3.50
CA ALA A 170 -0.79 7.51 4.66
C ALA A 170 0.70 7.27 4.97
N VAL A 171 1.17 6.02 4.93
CA VAL A 171 2.58 5.70 5.22
C VAL A 171 3.50 6.23 4.13
N LEU A 172 3.13 6.02 2.86
CA LEU A 172 3.92 6.48 1.71
C LEU A 172 4.00 8.02 1.69
N LEU A 173 2.85 8.70 1.86
CA LEU A 173 2.80 10.15 1.95
C LEU A 173 3.61 10.66 3.15
N GLY A 174 3.52 10.00 4.29
CA GLY A 174 4.30 10.33 5.49
C GLY A 174 5.81 10.30 5.21
N PHE A 175 6.32 9.23 4.59
CA PHE A 175 7.73 9.14 4.22
C PHE A 175 8.13 10.19 3.19
N LEU A 176 7.35 10.38 2.12
CA LEU A 176 7.66 11.36 1.08
C LEU A 176 7.71 12.79 1.63
N LEU A 177 6.79 13.15 2.52
CA LEU A 177 6.77 14.48 3.17
C LEU A 177 7.96 14.68 4.11
N LEU A 178 8.35 13.66 4.87
CA LEU A 178 9.56 13.73 5.71
C LEU A 178 10.82 13.91 4.86
N LEU A 179 10.97 13.13 3.79
CA LEU A 179 12.10 13.23 2.88
C LEU A 179 12.13 14.59 2.15
N TYR A 180 10.97 15.09 1.72
CA TYR A 180 10.83 16.41 1.12
C TYR A 180 11.24 17.51 2.11
N SER A 181 10.75 17.44 3.35
CA SER A 181 11.09 18.38 4.43
C SER A 181 12.59 18.41 4.71
N LYS A 182 13.28 17.27 4.70
CA LYS A 182 14.72 17.20 4.95
C LYS A 182 15.52 18.02 3.93
N SER A 183 15.10 18.04 2.67
CA SER A 183 15.81 18.79 1.64
C SER A 183 15.28 20.21 1.42
N GLY A 184 14.02 20.50 1.76
CA GLY A 184 13.43 21.84 1.69
C GLY A 184 13.56 22.68 2.96
N GLY A 185 13.95 22.07 4.09
CA GLY A 185 14.09 22.74 5.39
C GLY A 185 12.78 23.20 6.04
N SER A 186 11.62 22.80 5.51
CA SER A 186 10.33 23.31 5.97
C SER A 186 9.77 22.48 7.15
N PRO A 187 9.49 23.11 8.31
CA PRO A 187 8.95 22.42 9.49
C PRO A 187 7.48 22.00 9.30
N PHE A 188 6.75 22.67 8.41
CA PHE A 188 5.37 22.33 8.08
C PHE A 188 5.28 20.93 7.47
N PHE A 189 6.07 20.65 6.44
CA PHE A 189 6.08 19.33 5.79
C PHE A 189 6.58 18.23 6.72
N ARG A 190 7.49 18.53 7.65
CA ARG A 190 7.91 17.59 8.69
C ARG A 190 6.74 17.19 9.58
N SER A 191 6.01 18.19 10.08
CA SER A 191 4.89 17.99 10.99
C SER A 191 3.76 17.23 10.31
N LEU A 192 3.48 17.57 9.05
CA LEU A 192 2.49 16.87 8.23
C LEU A 192 2.90 15.41 7.96
N GLY A 193 4.17 15.17 7.62
CA GLY A 193 4.69 13.82 7.42
C GLY A 193 4.60 12.96 8.68
N LEU A 194 4.98 13.50 9.85
CA LEU A 194 4.82 12.81 11.13
C LEU A 194 3.34 12.56 11.46
N PHE A 195 2.46 13.53 11.22
CA PHE A 195 1.02 13.36 11.41
C PHE A 195 0.48 12.19 10.58
N CYS A 196 0.86 12.08 9.31
CA CYS A 196 0.47 10.95 8.45
C CYS A 196 0.96 9.60 9.02
N LEU A 197 2.20 9.53 9.52
CA LEU A 197 2.72 8.30 10.12
C LEU A 197 2.02 7.95 11.44
N TYR A 198 1.72 8.93 12.30
CA TYR A 198 0.97 8.67 13.53
C TYR A 198 -0.48 8.25 13.25
N LEU A 199 -1.10 8.81 12.22
CA LEU A 199 -2.42 8.38 11.77
C LEU A 199 -2.40 6.92 11.31
N GLU A 200 -1.40 6.52 10.52
CA GLU A 200 -1.24 5.12 10.12
C GLU A 200 -1.05 4.20 11.33
N ILE A 201 -0.19 4.57 12.29
CA ILE A 201 0.04 3.80 13.52
C ILE A 201 -1.26 3.61 14.29
N ALA A 202 -2.06 4.67 14.44
CA ALA A 202 -3.35 4.62 15.12
C ALA A 202 -4.33 3.66 14.41
N LEU A 203 -4.39 3.72 13.08
CA LEU A 203 -5.22 2.81 12.27
C LEU A 203 -4.73 1.36 12.38
N ALA A 204 -3.42 1.14 12.38
CA ALA A 204 -2.83 -0.19 12.49
C ALA A 204 -3.13 -0.84 13.84
N TRP A 205 -2.99 -0.09 14.94
CA TRP A 205 -3.37 -0.57 16.26
C TRP A 205 -4.87 -0.80 16.42
N PHE A 206 -5.71 0.05 15.82
CA PHE A 206 -7.15 -0.17 15.78
C PHE A 206 -7.50 -1.52 15.13
N LEU A 207 -6.86 -1.83 13.98
CA LEU A 207 -7.04 -3.12 13.30
C LEU A 207 -6.51 -4.30 14.11
N VAL A 208 -5.43 -4.13 14.88
CA VAL A 208 -4.94 -5.18 15.80
C VAL A 208 -5.98 -5.49 16.85
N VAL A 209 -6.59 -4.47 17.47
CA VAL A 209 -7.62 -4.65 18.50
C VAL A 209 -8.84 -5.34 17.93
N GLU A 210 -9.33 -4.89 16.77
CA GLU A 210 -10.42 -5.56 16.06
C GLU A 210 -10.03 -7.01 15.68
N GLY A 211 -8.78 -7.20 15.28
CA GLY A 211 -8.13 -8.46 14.99
C GLY A 211 -8.26 -9.47 16.14
N LEU A 212 -7.86 -9.04 17.33
CA LEU A 212 -7.92 -9.82 18.56
C LEU A 212 -9.35 -10.10 19.00
N TYR A 213 -10.24 -9.09 18.95
CA TYR A 213 -11.63 -9.24 19.34
C TYR A 213 -12.32 -10.37 18.54
N ARG A 214 -12.13 -10.39 17.22
CA ARG A 214 -12.69 -11.45 16.36
C ARG A 214 -12.08 -12.83 16.61
N LEU A 215 -10.81 -12.91 17.02
CA LEU A 215 -10.15 -14.18 17.31
C LEU A 215 -10.68 -14.84 18.61
N VAL A 216 -11.03 -14.01 19.60
CA VAL A 216 -11.59 -14.41 20.90
C VAL A 216 -13.10 -14.62 20.81
N GLY A 217 -13.80 -13.80 20.02
CA GLY A 217 -15.26 -13.73 19.96
C GLY A 217 -15.99 -14.94 19.36
N ASN A 218 -15.30 -15.95 18.82
CA ASN A 218 -15.92 -17.15 18.24
C ASN A 218 -17.08 -16.84 17.28
N GLU A 219 -17.05 -15.73 16.53
CA GLU A 219 -18.02 -15.54 15.45
C GLU A 219 -17.58 -16.43 14.28
N PRO A 220 -18.30 -17.54 13.97
CA PRO A 220 -18.17 -18.12 12.66
C PRO A 220 -18.64 -17.04 11.69
N GLU A 221 -17.77 -16.61 10.76
CA GLU A 221 -18.20 -15.81 9.63
C GLU A 221 -19.41 -16.49 9.00
N GLY A 222 -20.56 -15.83 9.14
CA GLY A 222 -21.83 -16.32 8.65
C GLY A 222 -21.76 -16.50 7.14
N ARG A 223 -22.17 -17.71 6.74
CA ARG A 223 -22.72 -18.15 5.45
C ARG A 223 -22.95 -17.07 4.39
#